data_AF-A0A7C5BVV6-F1
#
_entry.id   AF-A0A7C5BVV6-F1
#
_cell.length_a   1.000
_cell.length_b   1.000
_cell.length_c   1.000
_cell.angle_alpha   90.00
_cell.angle_beta   90.00
_cell.angle_gamma   90.00
#
_symmetry.space_group_name_H-M   'P 1'
#
loop_
_entity.id
_entity.type
_entity.pdbx_description
1 polymer ?
#
loop_
_entity_poly.entity_id
_entity_poly.type
_entity_poly.pdbx_seq_one_letter_code
_entity_poly.pdbx_strand_id
1 'polypeptide(L)'
;MARSSRQRAQHLRRYSDRVKKFRFRLQTLLDQRKSAEDLLQVELSEIRREESAEIARLADLHAKLARTCEELAEKRGPQSASLAELQYLDEYAGALRDDIKVQELTIEAVRQRVEAKREEVAEAMKARKVIEALREKQERDYLTSLARAEQAALDEMASLRYARGA
;
A
#
# COMPACT_ATOMS: atom_id res chain seq x y z
N MET A 1 -2.31 -35.88 -45.57
CA MET A 1 -2.97 -35.41 -44.32
C MET A 1 -2.56 -34.01 -43.84
N ALA A 2 -1.57 -33.32 -44.44
CA ALA A 2 -1.05 -32.04 -43.93
C ALA A 2 -1.83 -30.75 -44.34
N ARG A 3 -2.80 -30.82 -45.26
CA ARG A 3 -3.57 -29.65 -45.73
C ARG A 3 -4.71 -29.23 -44.78
N SER A 4 -5.28 -30.19 -44.03
CA SER A 4 -6.39 -29.98 -43.09
C SER A 4 -5.96 -29.19 -41.83
N SER A 5 -4.74 -29.43 -41.35
CA SER A 5 -4.20 -28.78 -40.15
C SER A 5 -3.91 -27.28 -40.34
N ARG A 6 -3.53 -26.87 -41.56
CA ARG A 6 -3.30 -25.44 -41.89
C ARG A 6 -4.61 -24.64 -41.99
N GLN A 7 -5.68 -25.24 -42.51
CA GLN A 7 -7.00 -24.60 -42.59
C GLN A 7 -7.65 -24.44 -41.20
N ARG A 8 -7.50 -25.41 -40.29
CA ARG A 8 -7.98 -25.30 -38.90
C ARG A 8 -7.25 -24.20 -38.10
N ALA A 9 -5.94 -24.06 -38.28
CA ALA A 9 -5.16 -23.00 -37.62
C ALA A 9 -5.51 -21.59 -38.13
N GLN A 10 -5.84 -21.44 -39.42
CA GLN A 10 -6.33 -20.17 -39.99
C GLN A 10 -7.76 -19.84 -39.53
N HIS A 11 -8.61 -20.84 -39.32
CA HIS A 11 -9.96 -20.65 -38.77
C HIS A 11 -9.94 -20.23 -37.29
N LEU A 12 -9.04 -20.80 -36.48
CA LEU A 12 -8.87 -20.42 -35.08
C LEU A 12 -8.30 -19.00 -34.91
N ARG A 13 -7.36 -18.58 -35.78
CA ARG A 13 -6.89 -17.18 -35.81
C ARG A 13 -8.01 -16.21 -36.20
N ARG A 14 -8.80 -16.51 -37.23
CA ARG A 14 -9.96 -15.69 -37.63
C ARG A 14 -11.08 -15.64 -36.58
N TYR A 15 -11.25 -16.69 -35.77
CA TYR A 15 -12.21 -16.69 -34.66
C TYR A 15 -11.73 -15.77 -33.52
N SER A 16 -10.43 -15.82 -33.20
CA SER A 16 -9.79 -14.89 -32.25
C SER A 16 -9.82 -13.43 -32.72
N ASP A 17 -9.86 -13.17 -34.03
CA ASP A 17 -9.97 -11.81 -34.59
C ASP A 17 -11.41 -11.26 -34.58
N ARG A 18 -12.44 -12.14 -34.52
CA ARG A 18 -13.86 -11.73 -34.48
C ARG A 18 -14.34 -11.35 -33.08
N VAL A 19 -13.68 -11.83 -32.03
CA VAL A 19 -13.94 -11.42 -30.65
C VAL A 19 -13.02 -10.25 -30.30
N LYS A 20 -13.49 -9.02 -30.54
CA LYS A 20 -12.75 -7.80 -30.14
C LYS A 20 -12.52 -7.85 -28.63
N LYS A 21 -11.30 -8.10 -28.16
CA LYS A 21 -10.92 -8.09 -26.73
C LYS A 21 -11.47 -6.85 -26.01
N PHE A 22 -11.90 -7.02 -24.77
CA PHE A 22 -12.34 -5.91 -23.91
C PHE A 22 -11.26 -4.82 -23.83
N ARG A 23 -11.68 -3.55 -23.98
CA ARG A 23 -10.80 -2.39 -23.87
C ARG A 23 -11.45 -1.35 -22.98
N PHE A 24 -10.85 -1.15 -21.81
CA PHE A 24 -11.31 -0.12 -20.89
C PHE A 24 -10.74 1.25 -21.29
N ARG A 25 -11.61 2.21 -21.63
CA ARG A 25 -11.20 3.53 -22.13
C ARG A 25 -10.45 4.36 -21.09
N LEU A 26 -10.66 4.10 -19.81
CA LEU A 26 -10.02 4.81 -18.70
C LEU A 26 -8.86 4.01 -18.09
N GLN A 27 -8.27 3.07 -18.82
CA GLN A 27 -7.17 2.25 -18.30
C GLN A 27 -5.98 3.11 -17.87
N THR A 28 -5.58 4.08 -18.69
CA THR A 28 -4.49 5.02 -18.34
C THR A 28 -4.79 5.80 -17.06
N LEU A 29 -6.03 6.24 -16.84
CA LEU A 29 -6.42 6.92 -15.61
C LEU A 29 -6.37 5.99 -14.40
N LEU A 30 -6.83 4.73 -14.56
CA LEU A 30 -6.75 3.72 -13.51
C LEU A 30 -5.29 3.44 -13.11
N ASP A 31 -4.40 3.32 -14.10
CA ASP A 31 -2.96 3.08 -13.86
C ASP A 31 -2.32 4.27 -13.15
N GLN A 32 -2.62 5.51 -13.57
CA GLN A 32 -2.17 6.72 -12.88
C GLN A 32 -2.64 6.77 -11.42
N ARG A 33 -3.89 6.38 -11.14
CA ARG A 33 -4.43 6.34 -9.77
C ARG A 33 -3.77 5.26 -8.92
N LYS A 34 -3.42 4.11 -9.51
CA LYS A 34 -2.64 3.05 -8.85
C LYS A 34 -1.26 3.56 -8.48
N SER A 35 -0.52 4.14 -9.44
CA SER A 35 0.81 4.69 -9.17
C SER A 35 0.80 5.81 -8.13
N ALA A 36 -0.22 6.66 -8.12
CA ALA A 36 -0.36 7.71 -7.12
C ALA A 36 -0.60 7.14 -5.70
N GLU A 37 -1.44 6.11 -5.56
CA GLU A 37 -1.62 5.41 -4.29
C GLU A 37 -0.33 4.71 -3.83
N ASP A 38 0.37 4.03 -4.74
CA ASP A 38 1.62 3.32 -4.42
C ASP A 38 2.68 4.31 -3.89
N LEU A 39 2.80 5.49 -4.49
CA LEU A 39 3.71 6.53 -4.04
C LEU A 39 3.38 6.99 -2.60
N LEU A 40 2.10 7.26 -2.32
CA LEU A 40 1.67 7.69 -0.98
C LEU A 40 1.89 6.58 0.07
N GLN A 41 1.75 5.31 -0.31
CA GLN A 41 2.06 4.18 0.58
C GLN A 41 3.55 4.06 0.89
N VAL A 42 4.42 4.34 -0.09
CA VAL A 42 5.87 4.41 0.12
C VAL A 42 6.19 5.54 1.10
N GLU A 43 5.67 6.75 0.86
CA GLU A 43 5.86 7.90 1.75
C GLU A 43 5.37 7.61 3.18
N LEU A 44 4.19 7.00 3.33
CA LEU A 44 3.67 6.58 4.64
C LEU A 44 4.63 5.60 5.34
N SER A 45 5.20 4.67 4.58
CA SER A 45 6.15 3.69 5.11
C SER A 45 7.44 4.34 5.59
N GLU A 46 7.90 5.39 4.90
CA GLU A 46 9.07 6.17 5.32
C GLU A 46 8.81 6.94 6.61
N ILE A 47 7.66 7.62 6.72
CA ILE A 47 7.30 8.36 7.94
C ILE A 47 7.14 7.39 9.14
N ARG A 48 6.61 6.18 8.92
CA ARG A 48 6.54 5.15 9.98
C ARG A 48 7.90 4.65 10.42
N ARG A 49 8.88 4.57 9.51
CA ARG A 49 10.27 4.23 9.87
C ARG A 49 10.88 5.34 10.71
N GLU A 50 10.62 6.60 10.38
CA GLU A 50 11.00 7.76 11.19
C GLU A 50 10.37 7.67 12.59
N GLU A 51 9.06 7.42 12.70
CA GLU A 51 8.37 7.24 13.99
C GLU A 51 9.03 6.15 14.83
N SER A 52 9.31 4.99 14.23
CA SER A 52 9.97 3.88 14.92
C SER A 52 11.37 4.24 15.40
N ALA A 53 12.13 5.02 14.64
CA ALA A 53 13.46 5.47 15.03
C ALA A 53 13.40 6.46 16.20
N GLU A 54 12.44 7.37 16.19
CA GLU A 54 12.23 8.34 17.28
C GLU A 54 11.75 7.66 18.57
N ILE A 55 10.90 6.64 18.48
CA ILE A 55 10.51 5.81 19.64
C ILE A 55 11.71 5.04 20.20
N ALA A 56 12.56 4.47 19.35
CA ALA A 56 13.76 3.77 19.79
C ALA A 56 14.75 4.73 20.48
N ARG A 57 14.88 5.97 19.98
CA ARG A 57 15.69 7.01 20.62
C ARG A 57 15.16 7.39 22.00
N LEU A 58 13.84 7.54 22.15
CA LEU A 58 13.23 7.78 23.46
C LEU A 58 13.55 6.66 24.45
N ALA A 59 13.45 5.40 24.03
CA ALA A 59 13.80 4.26 24.87
C ALA A 59 15.26 4.28 25.32
N ASP A 60 16.19 4.66 24.43
CA ASP A 60 17.62 4.83 24.78
C ASP A 60 17.84 5.97 25.79
N LEU A 61 17.15 7.11 25.64
CA LEU A 61 17.21 8.21 26.60
C LEU A 61 16.72 7.78 27.99
N HIS A 62 15.61 7.05 28.06
CA HIS A 62 15.11 6.49 29.31
C HIS A 62 16.10 5.51 29.96
N ALA A 63 16.72 4.63 29.15
CA ALA A 63 17.73 3.71 29.65
C ALA A 63 18.98 4.44 30.19
N LYS A 64 19.43 5.50 29.51
CA LYS A 64 20.52 6.36 29.99
C LYS A 64 20.17 7.07 31.29
N LEU A 65 18.95 7.61 31.40
CA LEU A 65 18.49 8.27 32.62
C LEU A 65 18.43 7.28 33.79
N ALA A 66 17.92 6.07 33.57
CA ALA A 66 17.86 5.04 34.60
C ALA A 66 19.27 4.69 35.13
N ARG A 67 20.22 4.41 34.23
CA ARG A 67 21.62 4.13 34.59
C ARG A 67 22.27 5.30 35.34
N THR A 68 22.01 6.54 34.90
CA THR A 68 22.54 7.73 35.57
C THR A 68 21.98 7.86 36.99
N CYS A 69 20.68 7.60 37.18
CA CYS A 69 20.05 7.60 38.50
C CYS A 69 20.61 6.50 39.41
N GLU A 70 20.85 5.29 38.88
CA GLU A 70 21.47 4.17 39.60
C GLU A 70 22.89 4.55 40.06
N GLU A 71 23.72 5.07 39.16
CA GLU A 71 25.08 5.53 39.49
C GLU A 71 25.08 6.62 40.57
N LEU A 72 24.12 7.55 40.49
CA LEU A 72 23.95 8.61 41.47
C LEU A 72 23.56 8.04 42.84
N ALA A 73 22.70 7.01 42.89
CA ALA A 73 22.31 6.33 44.12
C ALA A 73 23.49 5.56 44.76
N GLU A 74 24.29 4.86 43.95
CA GLU A 74 25.48 4.13 44.41
C GLU A 74 26.53 5.07 45.00
N LYS A 75 26.81 6.19 44.32
CA LYS A 75 27.83 7.18 44.71
C LYS A 75 27.45 8.04 45.92
N ARG A 76 26.17 8.06 46.30
CA ARG A 76 25.70 8.66 47.57
C ARG A 76 25.94 7.75 48.79
N GLY A 77 26.41 6.52 48.58
CA GLY A 77 26.74 5.56 49.64
C GLY A 77 28.03 5.89 50.42
N PRO A 78 28.43 5.02 51.37
CA PRO A 78 29.52 5.27 52.32
C PRO A 78 30.92 5.37 51.71
N GLN A 79 31.11 5.00 50.44
CA GLN A 79 32.30 5.36 49.66
C GLN A 79 32.01 6.67 48.92
N SER A 80 32.38 7.78 49.56
CA SER A 80 32.00 9.13 49.15
C SER A 80 32.64 9.54 47.82
N ALA A 81 31.84 9.61 46.76
CA ALA A 81 32.16 10.42 45.59
C ALA A 81 32.28 11.91 46.01
N SER A 82 33.05 12.68 45.26
CA SER A 82 33.18 14.11 45.51
C SER A 82 31.84 14.84 45.25
N LEU A 83 31.63 15.96 45.94
CA LEU A 83 30.45 16.82 45.71
C LEU A 83 30.31 17.22 44.22
N ALA A 84 31.44 17.48 43.56
CA ALA A 84 31.48 17.85 42.15
C ALA A 84 30.97 16.72 41.23
N GLU A 85 31.32 15.46 41.51
CA GLU A 85 30.84 14.30 40.75
C GLU A 85 29.34 14.09 40.93
N LEU A 86 28.83 14.28 42.16
CA LEU A 86 27.39 14.18 42.42
C LEU A 86 26.59 15.29 41.73
N GLN A 87 27.12 16.52 41.71
CA GLN A 87 26.53 17.64 40.98
C GLN A 87 26.50 17.37 39.47
N TYR A 88 27.61 16.90 38.90
CA TYR A 88 27.69 16.56 37.49
C TYR A 88 26.65 15.51 37.08
N LEU A 89 26.50 14.43 37.86
CA LEU A 89 25.51 13.39 37.58
C LEU A 89 24.06 13.90 37.70
N ASP A 90 23.78 14.76 38.67
CA ASP A 90 22.45 15.34 38.85
C ASP A 90 22.08 16.30 37.70
N GLU A 91 23.02 17.16 37.29
CA GLU A 91 22.87 18.03 36.13
C GLU A 91 22.68 17.23 34.84
N TYR A 92 23.47 16.17 34.64
CA TYR A 92 23.34 15.29 33.48
C TYR A 92 21.99 14.56 33.46
N ALA A 93 21.52 14.07 34.61
CA ALA A 93 20.17 13.49 34.73
C ALA A 93 19.08 14.53 34.44
N GLY A 94 19.29 15.79 34.84
CA GLY A 94 18.44 16.93 34.47
C GLY A 94 18.35 17.12 32.96
N ALA A 95 19.49 17.20 32.29
CA ALA A 95 19.56 17.34 30.83
C ALA A 95 18.85 16.18 30.10
N LEU A 96 19.07 14.93 30.54
CA LEU A 96 18.39 13.76 29.98
C LEU A 96 16.86 13.83 30.13
N ARG A 97 16.34 14.35 31.25
CA ARG A 97 14.89 14.54 31.43
C ARG A 97 14.32 15.59 30.47
N ASP A 98 15.08 16.64 30.19
CA ASP A 98 14.64 17.66 29.24
C ASP A 98 14.71 17.15 27.79
N ASP A 99 15.76 16.40 27.44
CA ASP A 99 15.87 15.70 26.15
C ASP A 99 14.70 14.72 25.94
N ILE A 100 14.29 13.99 26.98
CA ILE A 100 13.12 13.09 26.94
C ILE A 100 11.84 13.88 26.58
N LYS A 101 11.59 15.02 27.22
CA LYS A 101 10.39 15.83 26.92
C LYS A 101 10.40 16.33 25.47
N VAL A 102 11.56 16.78 24.98
CA VAL A 102 11.70 17.22 23.57
C VAL A 102 11.47 16.05 22.62
N GLN A 103 11.98 14.87 22.97
CA GLN A 103 11.82 13.66 22.18
C GLN A 103 10.36 13.19 22.12
N GLU A 104 9.61 13.28 23.23
CA GLU A 104 8.17 13.00 23.26
C GLU A 104 7.38 13.93 22.34
N LEU A 105 7.68 15.24 22.34
CA LEU A 105 7.07 16.20 21.42
C LEU A 105 7.42 15.90 19.96
N THR A 106 8.64 15.44 19.69
CA THR A 106 9.07 15.03 18.35
C THR A 106 8.28 13.83 17.87
N ILE A 107 8.10 12.80 18.71
CA ILE A 107 7.27 11.63 18.39
C ILE A 107 5.83 12.04 18.10
N GLU A 108 5.26 12.95 18.89
CA GLU A 108 3.90 13.43 18.68
C GLU A 108 3.76 14.15 17.33
N ALA A 109 4.73 14.98 16.95
CA ALA A 109 4.74 15.64 15.64
C ALA A 109 4.85 14.61 14.48
N VAL A 110 5.66 13.57 14.64
CA VAL A 110 5.76 12.51 13.62
C VAL A 110 4.46 11.69 13.54
N ARG A 111 3.81 11.40 14.67
CA ARG A 111 2.50 10.72 14.70
C ARG A 111 1.42 11.49 13.96
N GLN A 112 1.38 12.81 14.13
CA GLN A 112 0.46 13.66 13.37
C GLN A 112 0.72 13.57 11.87
N ARG A 113 1.99 13.53 11.44
CA ARG A 113 2.37 13.31 10.04
C ARG A 113 1.96 11.91 9.55
N VAL A 114 2.12 10.87 10.36
CA VAL A 114 1.66 9.51 10.04
C VAL A 114 0.16 9.51 9.78
N GLU A 115 -0.64 10.08 10.67
CA GLU A 115 -2.10 10.09 10.53
C GLU A 115 -2.55 10.92 9.33
N ALA A 116 -1.97 12.11 9.11
CA ALA A 116 -2.25 12.90 7.92
C ALA A 116 -1.96 12.11 6.61
N LYS A 117 -0.80 11.43 6.54
CA LYS A 117 -0.45 10.63 5.37
C LYS A 117 -1.34 9.38 5.22
N ARG A 118 -1.82 8.79 6.32
CA ARG A 118 -2.80 7.69 6.27
C ARG A 118 -4.13 8.13 5.66
N GLU A 119 -4.59 9.33 5.98
CA GLU A 119 -5.79 9.90 5.38
C GLU A 119 -5.62 10.13 3.87
N GLU A 120 -4.46 10.67 3.44
CA GLU A 120 -4.14 10.83 2.02
C GLU A 120 -4.16 9.49 1.26
N VAL A 121 -3.55 8.44 1.82
CA VAL A 121 -3.58 7.08 1.25
C VAL A 121 -5.03 6.58 1.16
N ALA A 122 -5.84 6.78 2.20
CA ALA A 122 -7.23 6.34 2.22
C ALA A 122 -8.06 7.02 1.12
N GLU A 123 -7.87 8.31 0.89
CA GLU A 123 -8.54 9.04 -0.19
C GLU A 123 -8.06 8.59 -1.58
N ALA A 124 -6.76 8.36 -1.77
CA ALA A 124 -6.23 7.82 -3.01
C ALA A 124 -6.80 6.42 -3.32
N MET A 125 -6.88 5.55 -2.31
CA MET A 125 -7.51 4.24 -2.41
C MET A 125 -8.98 4.33 -2.83
N LYS A 126 -9.76 5.23 -2.21
CA LYS A 126 -11.16 5.46 -2.59
C LYS A 126 -11.27 5.87 -4.05
N ALA A 127 -10.46 6.85 -4.47
CA ALA A 127 -10.46 7.34 -5.84
C ALA A 127 -10.09 6.25 -6.87
N ARG A 128 -9.10 5.41 -6.57
CA ARG A 128 -8.74 4.25 -7.40
C ARG A 128 -9.91 3.26 -7.51
N LYS A 129 -10.50 2.88 -6.36
CA LYS A 129 -11.58 1.88 -6.28
C LYS A 129 -12.81 2.29 -7.09
N VAL A 130 -13.13 3.58 -7.19
CA VAL A 130 -14.24 4.07 -8.03
C VAL A 130 -14.02 3.71 -9.51
N ILE A 131 -12.81 3.93 -10.03
CA ILE A 131 -12.49 3.63 -11.44
C ILE A 131 -12.37 2.12 -11.66
N GLU A 132 -11.83 1.39 -10.68
CA GLU A 132 -11.72 -0.07 -10.71
C GLU A 132 -13.11 -0.72 -10.76
N ALA A 133 -14.03 -0.31 -9.90
CA ALA A 133 -15.42 -0.79 -9.92
C ALA A 133 -16.14 -0.49 -11.24
N LEU A 134 -15.87 0.68 -11.85
CA LEU A 134 -16.39 1.02 -13.17
C LEU A 134 -15.85 0.08 -14.25
N ARG A 135 -14.55 -0.24 -14.21
CA ARG A 135 -13.93 -1.22 -15.12
C ARG A 135 -14.57 -2.59 -14.97
N GLU A 136 -14.68 -3.10 -13.74
CA GLU A 136 -15.28 -4.41 -13.45
C GLU A 136 -16.73 -4.50 -13.92
N LYS A 137 -17.51 -3.42 -13.80
CA LYS A 137 -18.86 -3.35 -14.35
C LYS A 137 -18.84 -3.46 -15.87
N GLN A 138 -18.05 -2.63 -16.56
CA GLN A 138 -17.96 -2.65 -18.02
C GLN A 138 -17.46 -3.98 -18.57
N GLU A 139 -16.54 -4.64 -17.87
CA GLU A 139 -16.01 -5.93 -18.23
C GLU A 139 -17.09 -7.02 -18.11
N ARG A 140 -17.88 -7.02 -17.03
CA ARG A 140 -19.04 -7.91 -16.87
C ARG A 140 -20.10 -7.70 -17.96
N ASP A 141 -20.42 -6.45 -18.27
CA ASP A 141 -21.38 -6.10 -19.32
C ASP A 141 -20.89 -6.58 -20.69
N TYR A 142 -19.59 -6.39 -20.98
CA TYR A 142 -18.96 -6.88 -22.19
C TYR A 142 -19.03 -8.41 -22.30
N LEU A 143 -18.66 -9.14 -21.25
CA LEU A 143 -18.73 -10.62 -21.23
C LEU A 143 -20.17 -11.12 -21.43
N THR A 144 -21.14 -10.46 -20.80
CA THR A 144 -22.57 -10.80 -20.98
C THR A 144 -23.02 -10.57 -22.42
N SER A 145 -22.60 -9.46 -23.04
CA SER A 145 -22.92 -9.15 -24.44
C SER A 145 -22.29 -10.14 -25.41
N LEU A 146 -21.05 -10.58 -25.13
CA LEU A 146 -20.34 -11.57 -25.93
C LEU A 146 -21.05 -12.92 -25.88
N ALA A 147 -21.41 -13.39 -24.68
CA ALA A 147 -22.15 -14.65 -24.51
C ALA A 147 -23.51 -14.63 -25.24
N ARG A 148 -24.23 -13.50 -25.20
CA ARG A 148 -25.49 -13.33 -25.95
C ARG A 148 -25.28 -13.38 -27.46
N ALA A 149 -24.24 -12.74 -27.97
CA ALA A 149 -23.91 -12.75 -29.40
C ALA A 149 -23.51 -14.15 -29.88
N GLU A 150 -22.75 -14.90 -29.07
CA GLU A 150 -22.39 -16.28 -29.35
C GLU A 150 -23.62 -17.19 -29.39
N GLN A 151 -24.54 -17.06 -28.43
CA GLN A 151 -25.79 -17.83 -28.41
C GLN A 151 -26.64 -17.55 -29.66
N ALA A 152 -26.83 -16.26 -30.02
CA ALA A 152 -27.61 -15.88 -31.20
C ALA A 152 -27.00 -16.46 -32.50
N ALA A 153 -25.67 -16.47 -32.62
CA ALA A 153 -25.00 -17.07 -33.77
C ALA A 153 -25.20 -18.60 -33.84
N LEU A 154 -25.21 -19.29 -32.69
CA LEU A 154 -25.50 -20.73 -32.64
C LEU A 154 -26.94 -21.04 -33.04
N ASP A 155 -27.90 -20.25 -32.56
CA ASP A 155 -29.32 -20.41 -32.89
C ASP A 155 -29.57 -20.20 -34.39
N GLU A 156 -28.97 -19.16 -34.99
CA GLU A 156 -29.07 -18.91 -36.43
C GLU A 156 -28.49 -20.07 -37.27
N MET A 157 -27.35 -20.62 -36.85
CA MET A 157 -26.75 -21.80 -37.49
C MET A 157 -27.64 -23.04 -37.36
N ALA A 158 -28.35 -23.21 -36.23
CA ALA A 158 -29.28 -24.31 -36.04
C ALA A 158 -30.52 -24.17 -36.94
N SER A 159 -31.10 -22.97 -37.03
CA SER A 159 -32.23 -22.67 -37.92
C SER A 159 -31.89 -22.91 -39.40
N LEU A 160 -30.70 -22.47 -39.85
CA LEU A 160 -30.24 -22.69 -41.23
C LEU A 160 -30.03 -24.17 -41.58
N ARG A 161 -29.59 -25.00 -40.61
CA ARG A 161 -29.47 -26.44 -40.82
C ARG A 161 -30.82 -27.12 -40.88
N TYR A 162 -31.74 -26.74 -40.00
CA TYR A 162 -33.11 -27.26 -40.01
C TYR A 162 -33.81 -26.95 -41.33
N ALA A 163 -33.70 -25.70 -41.82
CA ALA A 163 -34.31 -25.27 -43.09
C ALA A 163 -33.69 -25.91 -44.35
N ARG A 164 -32.51 -26.53 -44.27
CA ARG A 164 -31.88 -27.27 -45.39
C ARG A 164 -32.08 -28.79 -45.31
N GLY A 165 -32.56 -29.29 -44.18
CA GLY A 165 -32.85 -30.71 -43.96
C GLY A 165 -34.33 -31.09 -44.11
N ALA A 166 -35.20 -30.10 -44.32
CA ALA A 166 -36.60 -30.24 -44.73
C ALA A 166 -36.74 -29.90 -46.22
#